data_AF-D7R8Q9-F1
#
_entry.id   AF-D7R8Q9-F1
#
_cell.length_a   1.000
_cell.length_b   1.000
_cell.length_c   1.000
_cell.angle_alpha   90.00
_cell.angle_beta   90.00
_cell.angle_gamma   90.00
#
_symmetry.space_group_name_H-M   'P 1'
#
loop_
_entity.id
_entity.type
_entity.pdbx_description
1 polymer ?
#
loop_
_entity_poly.entity_id
_entity_poly.type
_entity_poly.pdbx_seq_one_letter_code
_entity_poly.pdbx_strand_id
1 'polypeptide(L)' 'TVHWHGQMISAEADGATEEGSPAVPSRGHRRYSFTPKPTGTFWYHS' A
#
# COMPACT_ATOMS: atom_id res chain seq x y z
N THR A 1 -6.54 5.49 1.08
CA THR A 1 -5.53 4.82 0.22
C THR A 1 -5.82 3.32 0.33
N VAL A 2 -4.88 2.42 0.02
CA VAL A 2 -4.95 1.03 0.49
C VAL A 2 -3.63 0.74 1.18
N HIS A 3 -3.65 0.49 2.48
CA HIS A 3 -2.49 0.07 3.25
C HIS A 3 -2.33 -1.45 3.25
N TRP A 4 -1.11 -1.92 3.02
CA TRP A 4 -0.76 -3.35 2.95
C TRP A 4 -0.09 -3.81 4.25
N HIS A 5 -0.90 -3.96 5.29
CA HIS A 5 -0.41 -4.18 6.65
C HIS A 5 0.54 -5.39 6.77
N GLY A 6 1.74 -5.13 7.29
CA GLY A 6 2.78 -6.12 7.49
C GLY A 6 3.57 -6.51 6.23
N GLN A 7 3.30 -5.87 5.09
CA GLN A 7 4.16 -6.01 3.91
C GLN A 7 5.38 -5.09 3.99
N MET A 8 6.57 -5.62 3.70
CA MET A 8 7.81 -4.85 3.62
C MET A 8 8.03 -4.35 2.19
N ILE A 9 7.32 -3.27 1.83
CA ILE A 9 7.28 -2.71 0.47
C ILE A 9 7.71 -1.24 0.46
N SER A 10 7.79 -0.61 -0.71
CA SER A 10 8.20 0.79 -0.80
C SER A 10 7.14 1.72 -0.19
N ALA A 11 7.59 2.83 0.40
CA ALA A 11 6.71 3.87 0.93
C ALA A 11 5.70 4.41 -0.11
N GLU A 12 6.06 4.37 -1.40
CA GLU A 12 5.16 4.74 -2.49
C GLU A 12 3.96 3.79 -2.64
N ALA A 13 4.17 2.49 -2.40
CA ALA A 13 3.18 1.43 -2.57
C ALA A 13 2.47 1.05 -1.27
N ASP A 14 3.03 1.44 -0.11
CA ASP A 14 2.58 1.01 1.21
C ASP A 14 1.14 1.40 1.55
N GLY A 15 0.69 2.56 1.12
CA GLY A 15 -0.64 3.12 1.43
C GLY A 15 -0.66 4.12 2.57
N ALA A 16 0.43 4.33 3.31
CA ALA A 16 0.54 5.36 4.34
C ALA A 16 0.90 6.74 3.76
N THR A 17 -0.08 7.64 3.64
CA THR A 17 0.15 8.98 3.06
C THR A 17 1.10 9.83 3.90
N GLU A 18 1.08 9.69 5.22
CA GLU A 18 2.02 10.36 6.14
C GLU A 18 3.47 9.94 5.89
N GLU A 19 3.68 8.72 5.37
CA GLU A 19 5.00 8.17 5.06
C GLU A 19 5.39 8.31 3.58
N GLY A 20 4.58 9.02 2.78
CA GLY A 20 4.91 9.37 1.40
C GLY A 20 4.18 8.57 0.32
N SER A 21 3.16 7.76 0.65
CA SER A 21 2.28 7.17 -0.35
C SER A 21 1.39 8.23 -1.02
N PRO A 22 1.40 8.35 -2.36
CA PRO A 22 0.45 9.19 -3.07
C PRO A 22 -1.00 8.81 -2.76
N ALA A 23 -1.81 9.80 -2.38
CA ALA A 23 -3.24 9.65 -2.21
C ALA A 23 -3.91 9.28 -3.54
N VAL A 24 -4.97 8.48 -3.48
CA VAL A 24 -5.84 8.23 -4.63
C VAL A 24 -7.00 9.23 -4.53
N PRO A 25 -7.12 10.20 -5.48
CA PRO A 25 -8.18 11.20 -5.43
C PRO A 25 -9.56 10.55 -5.63
N SER A 26 -10.63 11.30 -5.32
CA SER A 26 -12.00 10.82 -5.58
C SER A 26 -12.17 10.50 -7.06
N ARG A 27 -12.75 9.33 -7.34
CA ARG A 27 -12.89 8.75 -8.70
C ARG A 27 -11.56 8.49 -9.43
N GLY A 28 -10.44 8.60 -8.73
CA GLY A 28 -9.13 8.22 -9.23
C GLY A 28 -8.88 6.71 -9.11
N HIS A 29 -7.90 6.24 -9.87
CA HIS A 29 -7.45 4.85 -9.81
C HIS A 29 -5.94 4.80 -9.65
N ARG A 30 -5.46 3.79 -8.91
CA ARG A 30 -4.03 3.51 -8.78
C ARG A 30 -3.79 2.01 -8.81
N ARG A 31 -2.72 1.61 -9.49
CA ARG A 31 -2.27 0.21 -9.56
C ARG A 31 -1.07 0.05 -8.64
N TYR A 32 -1.12 -0.95 -7.78
CA TYR A 32 -0.04 -1.33 -6.88
C TYR A 32 0.68 -2.54 -7.44
N SER A 33 2.01 -2.53 -7.41
CA SER A 33 2.85 -3.65 -7.83
C SER A 33 4.06 -3.72 -6.92
N PHE A 34 4.24 -4.85 -6.26
CA PHE A 34 5.39 -5.12 -5.40
C PHE A 34 5.55 -6.63 -5.24
N THR A 35 6.75 -7.07 -4.86
CA THR A 35 6.97 -8.46 -4.45
C THR A 35 6.54 -8.61 -2.99
N PRO A 36 5.57 -9.48 -2.68
CA PRO A 36 5.10 -9.65 -1.30
C PRO A 36 6.19 -10.29 -0.43
N LYS A 37 6.37 -9.75 0.78
CA LYS A 37 7.26 -10.27 1.82
C LYS A 37 6.96 -9.61 3.17
N PRO A 38 7.18 -10.31 4.29
CA PRO A 38 7.62 -11.71 4.41
C PRO A 38 6.50 -12.71 4.12
N THR A 39 6.79 -14.02 4.20
CA THR A 39 5.76 -15.07 4.13
C THR A 39 4.93 -15.10 5.41
N GLY A 40 3.63 -15.32 5.30
CA GLY A 40 2.72 -15.32 6.44
C GLY A 40 1.31 -14.88 6.06
N THR A 41 0.51 -14.57 7.09
CA THR A 41 -0.84 -14.02 6.92
C THR A 41 -0.78 -12.51 7.15
N PHE A 42 -1.23 -11.76 6.15
CA PHE A 42 -1.27 -10.30 6.13
C PHE A 42 -2.61 -9.86 5.52
N TRP A 43 -2.93 -8.57 5.58
CA TRP A 43 -4.20 -8.04 5.06
C TRP A 43 -4.02 -6.67 4.40
N TYR A 44 -5.09 -6.11 3.84
CA TYR A 44 -5.13 -4.74 3.36
C TYR A 44 -6.35 -4.00 3.92
N HIS A 45 -6.26 -2.68 4.08
CA HIS A 45 -7.36 -1.82 4.51
C HIS A 45 -7.21 -0.39 3.97
N SER A 46 -8.28 0.42 4.07
CA SER A 46 -8.28 1.82 3.66
C SER A 46 -7.53 2.73 4.62
#